data_AF-A0A1F8NSU6-F1
#
_entry.id   AF-A0A1F8NSU6-F1
#
_cell.length_a   1.000
_cell.length_b   1.000
_cell.length_c   1.000
_cell.angle_alpha   90.00
_cell.angle_beta   90.00
_cell.angle_gamma   90.00
#
_symmetry.space_group_name_H-M   'P 1'
#
loop_
_entity.id
_entity.type
_entity.pdbx_description
1 polymer ?
#
loop_
_entity_poly.entity_id
_entity_poly.type
_entity_poly.pdbx_seq_one_letter_code
_entity_poly.pdbx_strand_id
1 'polypeptide(L)' 'MRLTCCHWRSVGELAEALGVAQPTVSHHLAVLRDAGLVLVRPEGRQTFYTLNQDQVALCCGRLARRYAPEVAEPSR' A
#
# COMPACT_ATOMS: atom_id res chain seq x y z
N MET A 1 -2.64 7.14 -8.23
CA MET A 1 -2.03 6.09 -7.36
C MET A 1 -1.90 4.78 -8.15
N ARG A 2 -1.00 4.71 -9.14
CA ARG A 2 -0.91 3.60 -10.12
C ARG A 2 0.32 2.69 -9.94
N LEU A 3 1.18 2.98 -8.97
CA LEU A 3 2.53 2.41 -8.93
C LEU A 3 2.60 0.97 -8.39
N THR A 4 1.66 0.58 -7.52
CA THR A 4 1.66 -0.74 -6.85
C THR A 4 0.42 -1.58 -7.12
N CYS A 5 -0.55 -1.07 -7.88
CA CYS A 5 -1.85 -1.72 -8.03
C CYS A 5 -1.76 -3.07 -8.77
N CYS A 6 -0.82 -3.24 -9.70
CA CYS A 6 -0.78 -4.47 -10.52
C CYS A 6 0.62 -5.01 -10.83
N HIS A 7 1.68 -4.49 -10.19
CA HIS A 7 3.07 -4.86 -10.49
C HIS A 7 3.87 -5.07 -9.21
N TRP A 8 4.77 -6.05 -9.27
CA TRP A 8 5.82 -6.24 -8.28
C TRP A 8 6.88 -5.17 -8.45
N ARG A 9 7.27 -4.52 -7.36
CA ARG A 9 8.30 -3.47 -7.36
C ARG A 9 9.31 -3.70 -6.25
N SER A 10 10.58 -3.46 -6.55
CA SER A 10 11.65 -3.48 -5.54
C SER A 10 11.61 -2.21 -4.68
N VAL A 11 12.29 -2.26 -3.53
CA VAL A 11 12.47 -1.07 -2.67
C VAL A 11 13.15 0.07 -3.42
N GLY A 12 14.09 -0.24 -4.32
CA GLY A 12 14.80 0.75 -5.13
C GLY A 12 13.88 1.46 -6.11
N GLU A 13 13.06 0.70 -6.86
CA GLU A 13 12.09 1.28 -7.78
C GLU A 13 11.04 2.14 -7.05
N LEU A 14 10.60 1.70 -5.85
CA LEU A 14 9.66 2.46 -5.04
C LEU A 14 10.27 3.74 -4.48
N ALA A 15 11.53 3.69 -4.04
CA ALA A 15 12.28 4.87 -3.59
C ALA A 15 12.43 5.90 -4.70
N GLU A 16 12.79 5.47 -5.91
CA GLU A 16 12.91 6.34 -7.08
C GLU A 16 11.55 6.93 -7.49
N ALA A 17 10.51 6.10 -7.60
CA ALA A 17 9.18 6.54 -8.04
C ALA A 17 8.49 7.48 -7.05
N LEU A 18 8.79 7.36 -5.75
CA LEU A 18 8.23 8.21 -4.70
C LEU A 18 9.14 9.39 -4.32
N GLY A 19 10.36 9.46 -4.86
CA GLY A 19 11.34 10.51 -4.54
C GLY A 19 11.78 10.51 -3.08
N VAL A 20 11.75 9.36 -2.41
CA VAL A 20 12.12 9.20 -0.98
C VAL A 20 13.29 8.24 -0.82
N ALA A 21 14.08 8.46 0.23
CA ALA A 21 15.23 7.62 0.51
C ALA A 21 14.82 6.14 0.77
N GLN A 22 15.63 5.19 0.29
CA GLN A 22 15.41 3.76 0.50
C GLN A 22 15.18 3.33 1.96
N PRO A 23 15.89 3.86 2.98
CA PRO A 23 15.64 3.50 4.37
C PRO A 23 14.21 3.83 4.80
N THR A 24 13.68 4.98 4.37
CA THR A 24 12.31 5.43 4.65
C THR A 24 11.29 4.52 3.99
N VAL A 25 11.51 4.15 2.72
CA VAL A 25 10.62 3.24 2.00
C VAL A 25 10.64 1.84 2.64
N SER A 26 11.82 1.32 2.98
CA SER A 26 11.97 0.02 3.65
C SER A 26 11.24 0.00 4.99
N HIS A 27 11.36 1.08 5.78
CA HIS A 27 10.66 1.21 7.06
C HIS A 27 9.12 1.16 6.86
N HIS A 28 8.58 1.96 5.95
CA HIS A 28 7.14 1.94 5.68
C HIS A 28 6.66 0.60 5.11
N LEU A 29 7.44 -0.05 4.24
CA LEU A 29 7.11 -1.37 3.71
C LEU A 29 7.10 -2.45 4.78
N ALA A 30 7.98 -2.37 5.79
CA ALA A 30 7.95 -3.27 6.94
C ALA A 30 6.63 -3.10 7.72
N VAL A 31 6.23 -1.86 8.02
CA VAL A 31 4.95 -1.58 8.69
C VAL A 31 3.76 -2.09 7.88
N LEU A 32 3.74 -1.84 6.56
CA LEU A 32 2.67 -2.29 5.68
C LEU A 32 2.61 -3.81 5.55
N ARG A 33 3.77 -4.49 5.54
CA ARG A 33 3.87 -5.95 5.52
C ARG A 33 3.32 -6.53 6.81
N ASP A 34 3.70 -5.96 7.96
CA ASP A 34 3.25 -6.43 9.27
C ASP A 34 1.72 -6.21 9.44
N ALA A 35 1.17 -5.19 8.80
CA ALA A 35 -0.27 -4.95 8.70
C ALA A 35 -0.99 -5.83 7.65
N GLY A 36 -0.27 -6.65 6.88
CA GLY A 36 -0.82 -7.51 5.83
C GLY A 36 -1.32 -6.77 4.58
N LEU A 37 -0.99 -5.49 4.43
CA LEU A 37 -1.47 -4.62 3.35
C LEU A 37 -0.64 -4.72 2.06
N VAL A 38 0.55 -5.32 2.15
CA VAL A 38 1.40 -5.62 1.00
C VAL A 38 1.79 -7.09 1.00
N LEU A 39 1.93 -7.64 -0.19
CA LEU A 39 2.50 -8.95 -0.43
C LEU A 39 3.99 -8.81 -0.69
N VAL A 40 4.77 -9.77 -0.23
CA VAL A 40 6.22 -9.79 -0.35
C VAL A 40 6.66 -11.04 -1.07
N ARG A 41 7.60 -10.90 -2.01
CA ARG A 41 8.20 -12.00 -2.76
C ARG A 41 9.72 -11.82 -2.80
N PRO A 42 10.51 -12.73 -2.20
CA PRO A 42 11.95 -12.75 -2.41
C PRO A 42 12.27 -13.31 -3.81
N GLU A 43 13.13 -12.63 -4.56
CA GLU A 43 13.59 -13.07 -5.88
C GLU A 43 15.09 -12.77 -6.03
N GLY A 44 15.91 -13.81 -5.83
CA GLY A 44 17.36 -13.72 -5.80
C GLY A 44 17.85 -12.83 -4.65
N ARG A 45 18.54 -11.73 -4.99
CA ARG A 45 19.11 -10.79 -4.02
C ARG A 45 18.19 -9.62 -3.70
N GLN A 46 17.02 -9.55 -4.34
CA GLN A 46 16.07 -8.45 -4.17
C GLN A 46 14.75 -8.97 -3.60
N THR A 47 14.08 -8.09 -2.86
CA THR A 47 12.74 -8.34 -2.34
C THR A 47 11.76 -7.44 -3.07
N PHE A 48 10.74 -8.05 -3.65
CA PHE A 48 9.68 -7.36 -4.37
C PHE A 48 8.42 -7.25 -3.51
N TYR A 49 7.73 -6.14 -3.68
CA TYR A 49 6.51 -5.80 -2.97
C TYR A 49 5.40 -5.51 -3.97
N THR A 50 4.17 -5.91 -3.63
CA THR A 50 2.97 -5.49 -4.34
C THR A 50 1.83 -5.27 -3.36
N LEU A 51 0.76 -4.60 -3.77
CA LEU A 51 -0.36 -4.30 -2.89
C LEU A 51 -1.21 -5.55 -2.65
N ASN A 52 -1.62 -5.79 -1.41
CA ASN A 52 -2.63 -6.80 -1.11
C ASN A 52 -4.02 -6.20 -1.32
N GLN A 53 -4.53 -6.28 -2.55
CA GLN A 53 -5.79 -5.63 -2.93
C GLN A 53 -6.97 -6.08 -2.06
N ASP A 54 -7.06 -7.37 -1.74
CA ASP A 54 -8.14 -7.92 -0.92
C ASP A 54 -8.12 -7.34 0.50
N GLN A 55 -6.94 -7.30 1.12
CA GLN A 55 -6.80 -6.73 2.47
C GLN A 55 -7.01 -5.22 2.48
N VAL A 56 -6.55 -4.51 1.44
CA VAL A 56 -6.78 -3.07 1.33
C VAL A 56 -8.27 -2.77 1.16
N ALA A 57 -8.97 -3.50 0.29
CA ALA A 57 -10.43 -3.35 0.10
C ALA A 57 -11.19 -3.63 1.41
N LEU A 58 -10.82 -4.70 2.11
CA LEU A 58 -11.41 -5.04 3.41
C LEU A 58 -11.14 -3.96 4.48
N CYS A 59 -9.89 -3.50 4.60
CA CYS A 59 -9.51 -2.46 5.55
C CYS A 59 -10.20 -1.13 5.24
N CYS A 60 -10.19 -0.69 3.99
CA CYS A 60 -10.88 0.54 3.57
C CYS A 60 -12.39 0.43 3.80
N GLY A 61 -13.02 -0.71 3.49
CA GLY A 61 -14.45 -0.92 3.76
C GLY A 61 -14.78 -0.87 5.25
N ARG A 62 -13.94 -1.44 6.12
CA ARG A 62 -14.11 -1.36 7.58
C ARG A 62 -13.89 0.05 8.11
N LEU A 63 -12.85 0.75 7.65
CA LEU A 63 -12.56 2.12 8.05
C LEU A 63 -13.67 3.07 7.59
N ALA A 64 -14.10 2.96 6.34
CA ALA A 64 -15.24 3.70 5.83
C ALA A 64 -16.50 3.39 6.66
N ARG A 65 -16.81 2.13 6.95
CA ARG A 65 -17.98 1.82 7.77
C ARG A 65 -17.91 2.38 9.20
N ARG A 66 -16.71 2.45 9.77
CA ARG A 66 -16.50 2.89 11.16
C ARG A 66 -16.37 4.40 11.31
N TYR A 67 -15.85 5.07 10.29
CA TYR A 67 -15.46 6.48 10.34
C TYR A 67 -16.07 7.33 9.23
N ALA A 68 -16.84 6.75 8.29
CA ALA A 68 -17.53 7.57 7.30
C ALA A 68 -18.49 8.49 8.05
N PRO A 69 -18.34 9.81 7.91
CA PRO A 69 -19.39 10.72 8.32
C PRO A 69 -20.64 10.36 7.49
N GLU A 70 -21.83 10.53 8.07
CA GLU A 70 -23.06 10.54 7.28
C GLU A 70 -22.83 11.56 6.16
N VAL A 71 -22.70 11.07 4.92
CA VAL A 71 -22.53 11.94 3.76
C VAL A 71 -23.86 12.67 3.64
N ALA A 72 -23.94 13.88 4.20
CA ALA A 72 -25.05 14.78 3.99
C ALA A 72 -25.24 14.90 2.47
N GLU A 73 -26.44 14.52 2.01
CA GLU A 73 -26.80 14.51 0.61
C GLU A 73 -26.43 15.85 -0.04
N PRO A 74 -25.91 15.87 -1.28
CA PRO A 74 -25.62 17.12 -1.95
C PRO A 74 -26.96 17.86 -2.14
N SER A 75 -27.13 18.95 -1.39
CA SER A 75 -28.25 19.86 -1.55
C SER A 75 -28.29 20.32 -3.01
N ARG A 76 -29.36 19.92 -3.66
CA ARG A 76 -29.77 20.18 -5.04
C ARG A 76 -29.57 21.62 -5.51
#